data_AF-A0AAV0DB95-F1
#
_entry.id   AF-A0AAV0DB95-F1
#
_cell.length_a   1.000
_cell.length_b   1.000
_cell.length_c   1.000
_cell.angle_alpha   90.00
_cell.angle_beta   90.00
_cell.angle_gamma   90.00
#
_symmetry.space_group_name_H-M   'P 1'
#
loop_
_entity.id
_entity.type
_entity.pdbx_description
1 polymer ?
#
loop_
_entity_poly.entity_id
_entity_poly.type
_entity_poly.pdbx_seq_one_letter_code
_entity_poly.pdbx_strand_id
1 'polypeptide(L)'
;MIKVKVIWLMIHACLKLNFLLSPMLLQLPTIMNETAILESLSAVINHNLHLFSDGQAKEIMNLKTTFPQLMQECRSSIEIKRRSEHPSWSTLEKTRSLLEDFVKTGEGIRAEVEELNNKKKELEAQLKVIKSNSLHVKEERIEVSRQMEFHCSLAMEQTAEIVAKDAKVNQANKKLEHSLKSKWAATRDLFS
;
A
#
# COMPACT_ATOMS: atom_id res chain seq x y z
N MET A 1 -24.03 0.08 33.97
CA MET A 1 -22.72 -0.55 34.32
C MET A 1 -21.51 -0.01 33.55
N ILE A 2 -21.63 0.38 32.27
CA ILE A 2 -20.46 0.80 31.44
C ILE A 2 -19.89 2.16 31.85
N LYS A 3 -20.72 3.16 32.19
CA LYS A 3 -20.27 4.53 32.53
C LYS A 3 -19.39 4.61 33.79
N VAL A 4 -19.69 3.80 34.81
CA VAL A 4 -18.93 3.78 36.06
C VAL A 4 -17.53 3.18 35.86
N LYS A 5 -17.41 2.10 35.08
CA LYS A 5 -16.11 1.51 34.74
C LYS A 5 -15.21 2.49 33.98
N VAL A 6 -15.79 3.31 33.10
CA VAL A 6 -15.04 4.34 32.35
C VAL A 6 -14.55 5.46 33.28
N ILE A 7 -15.37 5.92 34.22
CA ILE A 7 -14.98 6.94 35.21
C ILE A 7 -13.90 6.40 36.16
N TRP A 8 -14.03 5.14 36.62
CA TRP A 8 -13.03 4.50 37.46
C TRP A 8 -11.69 4.30 36.72
N LEU A 9 -11.72 3.91 35.44
CA LEU A 9 -10.52 3.84 34.60
C LEU A 9 -9.90 5.21 34.36
N MET A 10 -10.69 6.28 34.20
CA MET A 10 -10.17 7.65 34.08
C MET A 10 -9.51 8.12 35.38
N ILE A 11 -10.16 7.92 36.53
CA ILE A 11 -9.61 8.33 37.83
C ILE A 11 -8.34 7.54 38.16
N HIS A 12 -8.36 6.23 37.92
CA HIS A 12 -7.19 5.37 38.13
C HIS A 12 -6.07 5.67 37.12
N ALA A 13 -6.40 6.02 35.87
CA ALA A 13 -5.41 6.51 34.90
C ALA A 13 -4.81 7.84 35.37
N CYS A 14 -5.61 8.81 35.82
CA CYS A 14 -5.13 10.09 36.35
C CYS A 14 -4.23 9.92 37.59
N LEU A 15 -4.58 9.00 38.51
CA LEU A 15 -3.78 8.72 39.70
C LEU A 15 -2.49 7.93 39.37
N LYS A 16 -2.51 7.05 38.36
CA LYS A 16 -1.34 6.26 37.96
C LYS A 16 -0.40 7.01 37.02
N LEU A 17 -0.91 8.02 36.30
CA LEU A 17 -0.13 9.00 35.52
C LEU A 17 0.56 10.07 36.38
N ASN A 18 0.33 10.06 37.70
CA ASN A 18 0.91 11.00 38.66
C ASN A 18 2.45 10.94 38.75
N PHE A 19 3.10 10.02 38.02
CA PHE A 19 4.57 9.89 37.99
C PHE A 19 5.24 10.33 36.68
N LEU A 20 4.51 10.55 35.57
CA LEU A 20 5.17 10.74 34.26
C LEU A 20 4.87 12.03 33.51
N LEU A 21 3.91 12.87 33.91
CA LEU A 21 3.59 14.09 33.14
C LEU A 21 3.25 15.29 34.03
N SER A 22 4.28 15.98 34.51
CA SER A 22 4.21 17.30 35.15
C SER A 22 3.40 18.37 34.37
N PRO A 23 3.26 18.36 33.02
CA PRO A 23 2.49 19.37 32.29
C PRO A 23 0.97 19.10 32.25
N MET A 24 0.53 17.83 32.32
CA MET A 24 -0.91 17.49 32.25
C MET A 24 -1.64 17.92 33.53
N LEU A 25 -0.93 17.97 34.66
CA LEU A 25 -1.41 18.48 35.94
C LEU A 25 -1.83 19.95 35.89
N LEU A 26 -1.25 20.77 34.99
CA LEU A 26 -1.61 22.19 34.84
C LEU A 26 -2.91 22.43 34.05
N GLN A 27 -3.34 21.47 33.23
CA GLN A 27 -4.64 21.52 32.54
C GLN A 27 -5.71 20.67 33.23
N LEU A 28 -5.34 19.85 34.21
CA LEU A 28 -6.25 19.00 34.95
C LEU A 28 -7.44 19.75 35.57
N PRO A 29 -7.28 20.94 36.19
CA PRO A 29 -8.42 21.69 36.73
C PRO A 29 -9.32 22.30 35.65
N THR A 30 -8.79 22.52 34.45
CA THR A 30 -9.54 23.09 33.31
C THR A 30 -10.27 22.01 32.51
N ILE A 31 -9.74 20.78 32.48
CA ILE A 31 -10.30 19.63 31.76
C ILE A 31 -11.29 18.85 32.64
N MET A 32 -11.08 18.81 33.96
CA MET A 32 -12.00 18.14 34.89
C MET A 32 -13.06 19.12 35.39
N ASN A 33 -14.32 18.91 34.99
CA ASN A 33 -15.45 19.55 35.64
C ASN A 33 -15.63 18.92 37.03
N GLU A 34 -14.96 19.49 38.04
CA GLU A 34 -14.96 19.01 39.43
C GLU A 34 -16.37 18.81 39.97
N THR A 35 -17.29 19.71 39.61
CA THR A 35 -18.70 19.64 39.96
C THR A 35 -19.35 18.39 39.36
N ALA A 36 -19.15 18.14 38.06
CA ALA A 36 -19.71 16.95 37.40
C ALA A 36 -19.17 15.63 37.97
N ILE A 37 -17.91 15.62 38.41
CA ILE A 37 -17.29 14.44 39.04
C ILE A 37 -17.86 14.20 40.44
N LEU A 38 -18.00 15.26 41.25
CA LEU A 38 -18.63 15.18 42.58
C LEU A 38 -20.11 14.79 42.50
N GLU A 39 -20.83 15.30 41.52
CA GLU A 39 -22.21 14.91 41.22
C GLU A 39 -22.31 13.43 40.82
N SER A 40 -21.39 12.98 39.96
CA SER A 40 -21.33 11.57 39.54
C SER A 40 -20.99 10.64 40.71
N LEU A 41 -20.03 11.01 41.55
CA LEU A 41 -19.69 10.25 42.77
C LEU A 41 -20.87 10.22 43.74
N SER A 42 -21.60 11.33 43.87
CA SER A 42 -22.80 11.40 44.70
C SER A 42 -23.93 10.53 44.17
N ALA A 43 -24.15 10.50 42.86
CA ALA A 43 -25.14 9.62 42.22
C ALA A 43 -24.78 8.14 42.39
N VAL A 44 -23.48 7.79 42.30
CA VAL A 44 -23.01 6.42 42.54
C VAL A 44 -23.23 6.02 44.00
N ILE A 45 -22.90 6.88 44.95
CA ILE A 45 -23.06 6.60 46.39
C ILE A 45 -24.54 6.49 46.78
N ASN A 46 -25.40 7.35 46.25
CA ASN A 46 -26.81 7.40 46.63
C ASN A 46 -27.65 6.28 46.01
N HIS A 47 -27.30 5.81 44.81
CA HIS A 47 -28.19 4.92 44.05
C HIS A 47 -27.55 3.58 43.68
N ASN A 48 -26.23 3.47 43.65
CA ASN A 48 -25.55 2.33 43.05
C ASN A 48 -24.46 1.71 43.94
N LEU A 49 -24.30 2.17 45.17
CA LEU A 49 -23.20 1.74 46.04
C LEU A 49 -23.25 0.24 46.37
N HIS A 50 -24.46 -0.32 46.46
CA HIS A 50 -24.70 -1.75 46.69
C HIS A 50 -24.21 -2.66 45.55
N LEU A 51 -23.89 -2.08 44.38
CA LEU A 51 -23.35 -2.83 43.23
C LEU A 51 -21.84 -3.06 43.31
N PHE A 52 -21.18 -2.56 44.36
CA PHE A 52 -19.74 -2.67 44.57
C PHE A 52 -19.44 -3.55 45.79
N SER A 53 -18.25 -4.15 45.81
CA SER A 53 -17.79 -4.85 47.01
C SER A 53 -17.54 -3.87 48.16
N ASP A 54 -17.53 -4.34 49.40
CA ASP A 54 -17.33 -3.49 50.58
C ASP A 54 -16.02 -2.68 50.52
N GLY A 55 -14.95 -3.28 49.99
CA GLY A 55 -13.68 -2.59 49.76
C GLY A 55 -13.80 -1.45 48.75
N GLN A 56 -14.48 -1.71 47.62
CA GLN A 56 -14.72 -0.71 46.58
C GLN A 56 -15.65 0.41 47.06
N ALA A 57 -16.71 0.08 47.82
CA ALA A 57 -17.62 1.06 48.38
C ALA A 57 -16.90 2.01 49.35
N LYS A 58 -15.99 1.47 50.18
CA LYS A 58 -15.14 2.26 51.09
C LYS A 58 -14.19 3.18 50.32
N GLU A 59 -13.57 2.71 49.25
CA GLU A 59 -12.71 3.52 48.38
C GLU A 59 -13.49 4.65 47.69
N ILE A 60 -14.72 4.37 47.21
CA ILE A 60 -15.57 5.38 46.56
C ILE A 60 -15.99 6.47 47.57
N MET A 61 -16.35 6.10 48.80
CA MET A 61 -16.65 7.09 49.85
C MET A 61 -15.42 7.93 50.19
N ASN A 62 -14.26 7.30 50.39
CA ASN A 62 -13.01 8.00 50.67
C ASN A 62 -12.59 8.92 49.52
N LEU A 63 -12.82 8.51 48.27
CA LEU A 63 -12.56 9.34 47.12
C LEU A 63 -13.47 10.57 47.11
N LYS A 64 -14.76 10.44 47.39
CA LYS A 64 -15.68 11.60 47.48
C LYS A 64 -15.24 12.59 48.56
N THR A 65 -14.73 12.11 49.69
CA THR A 65 -14.30 12.98 50.80
C THR A 65 -12.94 13.64 50.53
N THR A 66 -12.01 12.94 49.91
CA THR A 66 -10.64 13.43 49.67
C THR A 66 -10.50 14.23 48.38
N PHE A 67 -11.37 14.02 47.39
CA PHE A 67 -11.29 14.65 46.08
C PHE A 67 -11.27 16.20 46.12
N PRO A 68 -12.15 16.89 46.88
CA PRO A 68 -12.11 18.36 46.95
C PRO A 68 -10.78 18.90 47.48
N GLN A 69 -10.22 18.23 48.50
CA GLN A 69 -8.95 18.61 49.09
C GLN A 69 -7.78 18.37 48.13
N LEU A 70 -7.76 17.22 47.44
CA LEU A 70 -6.75 16.91 46.42
C LEU A 70 -6.77 17.93 45.28
N MET A 71 -7.96 18.36 44.83
CA MET A 71 -8.07 19.39 43.79
C MET A 71 -7.60 20.76 44.29
N GLN A 72 -7.87 21.09 45.55
CA GLN A 72 -7.39 22.34 46.16
C GLN A 72 -5.86 22.35 46.33
N GLU A 73 -5.25 21.24 46.74
CA GLU A 73 -3.80 21.08 46.84
C GLU A 73 -3.13 21.15 45.46
N CYS A 74 -3.76 20.58 44.43
CA CYS A 74 -3.33 20.73 43.03
C CYS A 74 -3.35 22.19 42.58
N ARG A 75 -4.47 22.90 42.81
CA ARG A 75 -4.58 24.34 42.48
C ARG A 75 -3.53 25.16 43.21
N SER A 76 -3.33 24.91 44.49
CA SER A 76 -2.36 25.64 45.32
C SER A 76 -0.93 25.42 44.83
N SER A 77 -0.59 24.18 44.44
CA SER A 77 0.71 23.85 43.86
C SER A 77 0.94 24.51 42.49
N ILE A 78 -0.11 24.59 41.66
CA ILE A 78 -0.08 25.31 40.38
C ILE A 78 0.10 26.81 40.60
N GLU A 79 -0.61 27.40 41.57
CA GLU A 79 -0.56 28.83 41.92
C GLU A 79 0.85 29.24 42.40
N ILE A 80 1.45 28.43 43.28
CA ILE A 80 2.81 28.61 43.79
C ILE A 80 3.84 28.53 42.65
N LYS A 81 3.66 27.56 41.74
CA LYS A 81 4.53 27.36 40.57
C LYS A 81 4.38 28.44 39.49
N ARG A 82 3.20 29.07 39.41
CA ARG A 82 2.92 30.20 38.50
C ARG A 82 3.54 31.51 39.01
N ARG A 83 3.62 31.70 40.35
CA ARG A 83 4.24 32.89 40.98
C ARG A 83 5.77 32.87 41.00
N SER A 84 6.41 31.71 40.88
CA SER A 84 7.87 31.57 40.89
C SER A 84 8.50 31.73 39.50
N GLU A 85 8.02 32.70 38.71
CA GLU A 85 8.44 32.98 37.32
C GLU A 85 9.89 32.59 37.05
N HIS A 86 10.09 31.52 36.27
CA HIS A 86 11.40 31.11 35.79
C HIS A 86 11.33 30.89 34.27
N PRO A 87 12.45 31.14 33.53
CA PRO A 87 12.64 30.85 32.11
C PRO A 87 12.31 29.43 31.63
N SER A 88 11.95 28.53 32.54
CA SER A 88 11.65 27.11 32.31
C SER A 88 10.34 26.86 31.56
N TRP A 89 9.33 27.74 31.68
CA TRP A 89 8.04 27.54 31.00
C TRP A 89 8.10 27.87 29.50
N SER A 90 8.77 28.98 29.14
CA SER A 90 9.04 29.33 27.73
C SER A 90 9.84 28.24 27.03
N THR A 91 10.84 27.66 27.70
CA THR A 91 11.63 26.54 27.19
C THR A 91 10.79 25.27 27.03
N LEU A 92 9.87 25.00 27.96
CA LEU A 92 8.98 23.84 27.90
C LEU A 92 7.97 23.96 26.75
N GLU A 93 7.34 25.12 26.57
CA GLU A 93 6.41 25.34 25.46
C GLU A 93 7.11 25.24 24.10
N LYS A 94 8.33 25.80 23.98
CA LYS A 94 9.17 25.63 22.77
C LYS A 94 9.53 24.17 22.51
N THR A 95 9.88 23.43 23.56
CA THR A 95 10.16 21.99 23.43
C THR A 95 8.91 21.22 22.99
N ARG A 96 7.73 21.60 23.48
CA ARG A 96 6.45 20.99 23.08
C ARG A 96 6.13 21.25 21.62
N SER A 97 6.25 22.49 21.15
CA SER A 97 6.00 22.81 19.74
C SER A 97 6.96 22.05 18.82
N LEU A 98 8.24 21.97 19.20
CA LEU A 98 9.22 21.17 18.46
C LEU A 98 8.86 19.68 18.42
N LEU A 99 8.39 19.11 19.54
CA LEU A 99 7.94 17.72 19.58
C LEU A 99 6.72 17.48 18.67
N GLU A 100 5.77 18.41 18.64
CA GLU A 100 4.60 18.33 17.76
C GLU A 100 5.02 18.40 16.28
N ASP A 101 5.94 19.29 15.94
CA ASP A 101 6.50 19.40 14.58
C ASP A 101 7.27 18.14 14.18
N PHE A 102 8.03 17.53 15.10
CA PHE A 102 8.70 16.25 14.86
C PHE A 102 7.72 15.11 14.65
N VAL A 103 6.62 15.05 15.41
CA VAL A 103 5.56 14.04 15.23
C VAL A 103 4.94 14.18 13.84
N LYS A 104 4.53 15.40 13.46
CA LYS A 104 3.96 15.67 12.13
C LYS A 104 4.93 15.32 11.00
N THR A 105 6.20 15.68 11.16
CA THR A 105 7.25 15.35 10.19
C THR A 105 7.44 13.83 10.09
N GLY A 106 7.47 13.12 11.21
CA GLY A 106 7.61 11.66 11.26
C GLY A 106 6.40 10.94 10.65
N GLU A 107 5.19 11.45 10.84
CA GLU A 107 3.98 10.95 10.17
C GLU A 107 4.03 11.18 8.66
N GLY A 108 4.48 12.37 8.21
CA GLY A 108 4.69 12.68 6.80
C GLY A 108 5.70 11.73 6.13
N ILE A 109 6.87 11.53 6.74
CA ILE A 109 7.89 10.59 6.24
C ILE A 109 7.33 9.16 6.19
N ARG A 110 6.58 8.74 7.22
CA ARG A 110 5.96 7.41 7.24
C ARG A 110 5.00 7.21 6.07
N ALA A 111 4.18 8.21 5.75
CA ALA A 111 3.26 8.15 4.63
C ALA A 111 4.02 8.04 3.28
N GLU A 112 5.07 8.83 3.10
CA GLU A 112 5.91 8.80 1.90
C GLU A 112 6.61 7.43 1.72
N VAL A 113 7.12 6.85 2.82
CA VAL A 113 7.70 5.50 2.80
C VAL A 113 6.69 4.44 2.37
N GLU A 114 5.44 4.52 2.85
CA GLU A 114 4.39 3.59 2.46
C GLU A 114 4.00 3.75 0.99
N GLU A 115 3.90 4.98 0.49
CA GLU A 115 3.67 5.26 -0.93
C GLU A 115 4.77 4.68 -1.82
N LEU A 116 6.04 4.93 -1.47
CA LEU A 116 7.20 4.39 -2.21
C LEU A 116 7.22 2.86 -2.20
N ASN A 117 6.86 2.24 -1.07
CA ASN A 117 6.77 0.78 -0.97
C ASN A 117 5.67 0.20 -1.88
N ASN A 118 4.52 0.86 -1.97
CA ASN A 118 3.46 0.44 -2.88
C ASN A 118 3.87 0.62 -4.35
N LYS A 119 4.53 1.73 -4.69
CA LYS A 119 5.09 1.96 -6.03
C LYS A 119 6.16 0.93 -6.40
N LYS A 120 7.01 0.53 -5.45
CA LYS A 120 8.00 -0.54 -5.65
C LYS A 120 7.32 -1.85 -6.03
N LYS A 121 6.29 -2.27 -5.28
CA LYS A 121 5.55 -3.52 -5.56
C LYS A 121 4.90 -3.51 -6.94
N GLU A 122 4.31 -2.37 -7.33
CA GLU A 122 3.73 -2.19 -8.67
C GLU A 122 4.78 -2.35 -9.77
N LEU A 123 5.94 -1.69 -9.62
CA LEU A 123 7.04 -1.80 -10.59
C LEU A 123 7.60 -3.23 -10.67
N GLU A 124 7.70 -3.94 -9.55
CA GLU A 124 8.12 -5.35 -9.53
C GLU A 124 7.12 -6.25 -10.29
N ALA A 125 5.81 -5.99 -10.15
CA ALA A 125 4.77 -6.70 -10.90
C ALA A 125 4.88 -6.43 -12.42
N GLN A 126 5.03 -5.17 -12.82
CA GLN A 126 5.23 -4.80 -14.23
C GLN A 126 6.49 -5.43 -14.82
N LEU A 127 7.59 -5.45 -14.06
CA LEU A 127 8.84 -6.05 -14.50
C LEU A 127 8.71 -7.57 -14.71
N LYS A 128 7.91 -8.26 -13.90
CA LYS A 128 7.59 -9.68 -14.10
C LYS A 128 6.83 -9.91 -15.41
N VAL A 129 5.84 -9.07 -15.71
CA VAL A 129 5.08 -9.12 -16.96
C VAL A 129 5.99 -8.90 -18.17
N ILE A 130 6.81 -7.85 -18.15
CA ILE A 130 7.75 -7.53 -19.24
C ILE A 130 8.74 -8.69 -19.48
N LYS A 131 9.26 -9.30 -18.41
CA LYS A 131 10.15 -10.47 -18.53
C LYS A 131 9.45 -11.65 -19.21
N SER A 132 8.20 -11.94 -18.82
CA SER A 132 7.40 -13.00 -19.44
C SER A 132 7.17 -12.72 -20.93
N ASN A 133 6.77 -11.50 -21.27
CA ASN A 133 6.54 -11.09 -22.66
C ASN A 133 7.83 -11.16 -23.48
N SER A 134 8.96 -10.73 -22.92
CA SER A 134 10.25 -10.82 -23.59
C SER A 134 10.66 -12.27 -23.89
N LEU A 135 10.37 -13.21 -22.99
CA LEU A 135 10.60 -14.63 -23.23
C LEU A 135 9.72 -15.13 -24.37
N HIS A 136 8.43 -14.81 -24.33
CA HIS A 136 7.47 -15.21 -25.37
C HIS A 136 7.88 -14.70 -26.77
N VAL A 137 8.23 -13.42 -26.89
CA VAL A 137 8.69 -12.84 -28.17
C VAL A 137 9.98 -13.51 -28.68
N LYS A 138 10.88 -13.95 -27.78
CA LYS A 138 12.07 -14.72 -28.19
C LYS A 138 11.69 -16.09 -28.76
N GLU A 139 10.73 -16.77 -28.15
CA GLU A 139 10.22 -18.06 -28.63
C GLU A 139 9.51 -17.91 -29.98
N GLU A 140 8.63 -16.91 -30.13
CA GLU A 140 7.98 -16.58 -31.41
C GLU A 140 9.01 -16.28 -32.50
N ARG A 141 10.06 -15.52 -32.18
CA ARG A 141 11.13 -15.22 -33.13
C ARG A 141 11.86 -16.49 -33.60
N ILE A 142 12.10 -17.45 -32.71
CA ILE A 142 12.72 -18.74 -33.07
C ILE A 142 11.79 -19.52 -34.01
N GLU A 143 10.50 -19.54 -33.71
CA GLU A 143 9.52 -20.26 -34.52
C GLU A 143 9.36 -19.63 -35.92
N VAL A 144 9.29 -18.31 -36.01
CA VAL A 144 9.28 -17.59 -37.29
C VAL A 144 10.53 -17.89 -38.11
N SER A 145 11.71 -17.95 -37.48
CA SER A 145 12.95 -18.33 -38.17
C SER A 145 12.87 -19.75 -38.74
N ARG A 146 12.34 -20.73 -38.00
CA ARG A 146 12.16 -22.10 -38.50
C ARG A 146 11.19 -22.16 -39.68
N GLN A 147 10.06 -21.47 -39.58
CA GLN A 147 9.08 -21.41 -40.66
C GLN A 147 9.67 -20.76 -41.91
N MET A 148 10.46 -19.70 -41.75
CA MET A 148 11.16 -19.06 -42.86
C MET A 148 12.11 -20.04 -43.57
N GLU A 149 12.96 -20.75 -42.82
CA GLU A 149 13.89 -21.75 -43.38
C GLU A 149 13.16 -22.86 -44.15
N PHE A 150 12.05 -23.35 -43.58
CA PHE A 150 11.19 -24.34 -44.24
C PHE A 150 10.63 -23.82 -45.56
N HIS A 151 10.04 -22.62 -45.57
CA HIS A 151 9.44 -22.03 -46.78
C HIS A 151 10.48 -21.68 -47.85
N CYS A 152 11.66 -21.20 -47.46
CA CYS A 152 12.77 -21.00 -48.39
C CYS A 152 13.17 -22.31 -49.07
N SER A 153 13.31 -23.39 -48.30
CA SER A 153 13.66 -24.72 -48.84
C SER A 153 12.60 -25.22 -49.82
N LEU A 154 11.32 -25.09 -49.45
CA LEU A 154 10.20 -25.49 -50.31
C LEU A 154 10.16 -24.67 -51.61
N ALA A 155 10.40 -23.36 -51.55
CA ALA A 155 10.42 -22.50 -52.72
C ALA A 155 11.57 -22.86 -53.67
N MET A 156 12.74 -23.22 -53.14
CA MET A 156 13.87 -23.69 -53.94
C MET A 156 13.54 -25.00 -54.67
N GLU A 157 12.92 -25.96 -53.97
CA GLU A 157 12.48 -27.23 -54.56
C GLU A 157 11.47 -27.02 -55.69
N GLN A 158 10.44 -26.18 -55.45
CA GLN A 158 9.44 -25.86 -56.46
C GLN A 158 10.05 -25.14 -57.68
N THR A 159 10.99 -24.23 -57.46
CA THR A 159 11.71 -23.54 -58.54
C THR A 159 12.49 -24.54 -59.39
N ALA A 160 13.21 -25.47 -58.75
CA ALA A 160 13.94 -26.51 -59.46
C ALA A 160 13.00 -27.43 -60.26
N GLU A 161 11.85 -27.78 -59.70
CA GLU A 161 10.84 -28.59 -60.38
C GLU A 161 10.26 -27.88 -61.61
N ILE A 162 9.94 -26.59 -61.51
CA ILE A 162 9.45 -25.77 -62.62
C ILE A 162 10.50 -25.71 -63.74
N VAL A 163 11.76 -25.42 -63.42
CA VAL A 163 12.85 -25.39 -64.40
C VAL A 163 13.00 -26.74 -65.11
N ALA A 164 12.91 -27.85 -64.37
CA ALA A 164 12.98 -29.19 -64.95
C ALA A 164 11.78 -29.49 -65.87
N LYS A 165 10.57 -29.04 -65.50
CA LYS A 165 9.35 -29.15 -66.32
C LYS A 165 9.46 -28.31 -67.58
N ASP A 166 9.91 -27.06 -67.49
CA ASP A 166 10.11 -26.17 -68.63
C ASP A 166 11.13 -26.73 -69.63
N ALA A 167 12.22 -27.31 -69.15
CA ALA A 167 13.19 -27.98 -70.01
C ALA A 167 12.57 -29.15 -70.80
N LYS A 168 11.73 -29.97 -70.15
CA LYS A 168 11.00 -31.08 -70.79
C LYS A 168 9.99 -30.57 -71.82
N VAL A 169 9.23 -29.53 -71.49
CA VAL A 169 8.27 -28.90 -72.40
C VAL A 169 9.00 -28.35 -73.63
N ASN A 170 10.10 -27.61 -73.43
CA ASN A 170 10.90 -27.08 -74.53
C ASN A 170 11.48 -28.17 -75.43
N GLN A 171 11.93 -29.28 -74.86
CA GLN A 171 12.40 -30.43 -75.64
C GLN A 171 11.28 -31.08 -76.45
N ALA A 172 10.12 -31.31 -75.83
CA ALA A 172 8.95 -31.86 -76.51
C ALA A 172 8.48 -30.96 -77.66
N ASN A 173 8.47 -29.64 -77.43
CA ASN A 173 8.06 -28.67 -78.44
C ASN A 173 9.01 -28.65 -79.64
N LYS A 174 10.34 -28.66 -79.42
CA LYS A 174 11.35 -28.79 -80.49
C LYS A 174 11.16 -30.07 -81.31
N LYS A 175 10.89 -31.20 -80.65
CA LYS A 175 10.66 -32.49 -81.31
C LYS A 175 9.39 -32.46 -82.17
N LEU A 176 8.32 -31.87 -81.65
CA LEU A 176 7.06 -31.68 -82.38
C LEU A 176 7.27 -30.78 -83.60
N GLU A 177 7.92 -29.63 -83.41
CA GLU A 177 8.19 -28.66 -84.49
C GLU A 177 9.02 -29.30 -85.62
N HIS A 178 10.07 -30.05 -85.27
CA HIS A 178 10.85 -30.80 -86.26
C HIS A 178 10.00 -31.82 -87.01
N SER A 179 9.18 -32.61 -86.30
CA SER A 179 8.29 -33.60 -86.92
C SER A 179 7.28 -32.96 -87.87
N LEU A 180 6.67 -31.84 -87.47
CA LEU A 180 5.72 -31.09 -88.30
C LEU A 180 6.39 -30.52 -89.55
N LYS A 181 7.57 -29.90 -89.42
CA LYS A 181 8.34 -29.38 -90.57
C LYS A 181 8.70 -30.49 -91.55
N SER A 182 9.16 -31.65 -91.06
CA SER A 182 9.49 -32.81 -91.90
C SER A 182 8.27 -33.36 -92.62
N LYS A 183 7.14 -33.55 -91.91
CA LYS A 183 5.89 -34.00 -92.54
C LYS A 183 5.39 -33.02 -93.59
N TRP A 184 5.43 -31.72 -93.28
CA TRP A 184 5.02 -30.68 -94.22
C TRP A 184 5.87 -30.68 -95.50
N ALA A 185 7.19 -30.79 -95.39
CA ALA A 185 8.08 -30.90 -96.53
C ALA A 185 7.71 -32.12 -97.40
N ALA A 186 7.55 -33.29 -96.78
CA ALA A 186 7.14 -34.50 -97.49
C ALA A 186 5.77 -34.36 -98.18
N THR A 187 4.80 -33.71 -97.53
CA THR A 187 3.49 -33.42 -98.14
C THR A 187 3.62 -32.48 -99.33
N ARG A 188 4.42 -31.41 -99.22
CA ARG A 188 4.63 -30.47 -100.32
C ARG A 188 5.26 -31.15 -101.53
N ASP A 189 6.24 -32.02 -101.31
CA ASP A 189 6.94 -32.74 -102.39
C ASP A 189 6.01 -33.74 -103.12
N LEU A 190 4.88 -34.13 -102.53
CA LEU A 190 3.83 -34.94 -103.20
C LEU A 190 2.93 -34.11 -104.15
N PHE A 191 2.94 -32.79 -104.04
CA PHE A 191 2.11 -31.87 -104.84
C PHE A 191 2.92 -31.01 -105.82
N SER A 192 4.24 -31.19 -105.86
CA SER A 192 5.17 -30.56 -106.81
C SER A 192 5.53 -31.51 -107.94
#